data_AF-A0A0J7KAQ5-F1
#
_entry.id   AF-A0A0J7KAQ5-F1
#
_cell.length_a   1.000
_cell.length_b   1.000
_cell.length_c   1.000
_cell.angle_alpha   90.00
_cell.angle_beta   90.00
_cell.angle_gamma   90.00
#
_symmetry.space_group_name_H-M   'P 1'
#
loop_
_entity.id
_entity.type
_entity.pdbx_description
1 polymer ?
#
loop_
_entity_poly.entity_id
_entity_poly.type
_entity_poly.pdbx_seq_one_letter_code
_entity_poly.pdbx_strand_id
1 'polypeptide(L)'
;MSSKLSQLIVEQTNTIALLARVLINFKKLAKVNVTVSKTQGRLSDLKELWNKIQALHNRICYLATADEKKDQPYFSNEHFYDAEGA
;
A
#
# COMPACT_ATOMS: atom_id res chain seq x y z
N MET A 1 19.39 -6.96 9.90
CA MET A 1 18.51 -6.47 8.83
C MET A 1 19.27 -5.50 7.95
N SER A 2 19.24 -5.67 6.64
CA SER A 2 19.79 -4.66 5.73
C SER A 2 18.99 -3.35 5.86
N SER A 3 19.67 -2.22 6.06
CA SER A 3 19.07 -0.87 6.12
C SER A 3 18.12 -0.61 4.93
N LYS A 4 18.41 -1.23 3.77
CA LYS A 4 17.57 -1.11 2.59
C LYS A 4 16.22 -1.83 2.70
N LEU A 5 16.18 -2.99 3.33
CA LEU A 5 14.95 -3.76 3.52
C LEU A 5 14.00 -3.02 4.48
N SER A 6 14.52 -2.47 5.57
CA SER A 6 13.73 -1.67 6.53
C SER A 6 13.08 -0.48 5.85
N GLN A 7 13.83 0.25 5.03
CA GLN A 7 13.32 1.40 4.29
C GLN A 7 12.16 1.02 3.36
N LEU A 8 12.28 -0.10 2.65
CA LEU A 8 11.24 -0.58 1.75
C LEU A 8 9.98 -1.00 2.50
N ILE A 9 10.13 -1.68 3.64
CA ILE A 9 8.98 -2.05 4.49
C ILE A 9 8.27 -0.79 5.02
N VAL A 10 9.01 0.22 5.47
CA VAL A 10 8.42 1.50 5.89
C VAL A 10 7.69 2.19 4.74
N GLU A 11 8.29 2.22 3.55
CA GLU A 11 7.65 2.80 2.37
C GLU A 11 6.37 2.05 1.98
N GLN A 12 6.40 0.71 2.05
CA GLN A 12 5.24 -0.14 1.81
C GLN A 12 4.11 0.18 2.79
N THR A 13 4.37 0.16 4.10
CA THR A 13 3.36 0.45 5.13
C THR A 13 2.72 1.81 4.94
N ASN A 14 3.52 2.84 4.63
CA ASN A 14 3.01 4.17 4.36
C ASN A 14 2.14 4.22 3.09
N THR A 15 2.55 3.52 2.03
CA THR A 15 1.81 3.50 0.76
C THR A 15 0.46 2.79 0.91
N ILE A 16 0.41 1.69 1.67
CA ILE A 16 -0.84 1.00 2.01
C ILE A 16 -1.78 1.91 2.82
N ALA A 17 -1.25 2.62 3.82
CA ALA A 17 -2.03 3.57 4.60
C ALA A 17 -2.59 4.72 3.74
N LEU A 18 -1.84 5.18 2.72
CA LEU A 18 -2.31 6.17 1.77
C LEU A 18 -3.45 5.64 0.91
N LEU A 19 -3.35 4.40 0.39
CA LEU A 19 -4.42 3.75 -0.37
C LEU A 19 -5.74 3.72 0.42
N ALA A 20 -5.70 3.25 1.67
CA ALA A 20 -6.86 3.22 2.56
C ALA A 20 -7.45 4.63 2.80
N ARG A 21 -6.59 5.64 3.00
CA ARG A 21 -7.03 7.02 3.20
C ARG A 21 -7.70 7.61 1.97
N VAL A 22 -7.29 7.25 0.75
CA VAL A 22 -7.95 7.73 -0.48
C VAL A 22 -9.41 7.28 -0.49
N LEU A 23 -9.70 6.03 -0.15
CA LEU A 23 -11.05 5.48 -0.09
C LEU A 23 -11.88 6.11 1.05
N ILE A 24 -11.31 6.21 2.26
CA ILE A 24 -11.97 6.87 3.39
C ILE A 24 -12.34 8.32 3.05
N ASN A 25 -11.41 9.06 2.45
CA ASN A 25 -11.63 10.46 2.08
C ASN A 25 -12.67 10.60 0.98
N PHE A 26 -12.68 9.69 0.01
CA PHE A 26 -13.71 9.66 -1.03
C PHE A 26 -15.11 9.41 -0.44
N LYS A 27 -15.24 8.47 0.50
CA LYS A 27 -16.50 8.18 1.21
C LYS A 27 -17.02 9.38 2.04
N LYS A 28 -16.13 10.27 2.49
CA LYS A 28 -16.48 11.49 3.25
C LYS A 28 -16.95 12.66 2.37
N LEU A 29 -16.83 12.57 1.05
CA LEU A 29 -17.28 13.64 0.17
C LEU A 29 -18.81 13.79 0.24
N ALA A 30 -19.28 15.03 0.35
CA ALA A 30 -20.69 15.33 0.16
C ALA A 30 -21.13 14.88 -1.26
N LYS A 31 -22.39 14.43 -1.42
CA LYS A 31 -22.91 13.90 -2.70
C LYS A 31 -22.67 14.83 -3.89
N VAL A 32 -22.80 16.14 -3.70
CA VAL A 32 -22.53 17.18 -4.72
C VAL A 32 -21.07 17.17 -5.23
N ASN A 33 -20.13 16.66 -4.42
CA ASN A 33 -18.72 16.55 -4.75
C ASN A 33 -18.32 15.20 -5.34
N VAL A 34 -19.23 14.23 -5.44
CA VAL A 34 -18.99 12.94 -6.08
C VAL A 34 -19.33 13.08 -7.57
N THR A 35 -18.44 13.73 -8.31
CA THR A 35 -18.57 13.89 -9.76
C THR A 35 -17.83 12.78 -10.50
N VAL A 36 -18.20 12.55 -11.77
CA VAL A 36 -17.53 11.56 -12.63
C VAL A 36 -16.03 11.84 -12.72
N SER A 37 -15.64 13.09 -12.99
CA SER A 37 -14.22 13.47 -13.10
C SER A 37 -13.44 13.26 -11.81
N LYS A 38 -14.02 13.61 -10.63
CA LYS A 38 -13.38 13.36 -9.33
C LYS A 38 -13.25 11.87 -9.03
N THR A 39 -14.25 11.08 -9.41
CA THR A 39 -14.24 9.62 -9.24
C THR A 39 -13.18 8.97 -10.13
N GLN A 40 -13.08 9.38 -11.39
CA GLN A 40 -12.05 8.91 -12.32
C GLN A 40 -10.65 9.29 -11.85
N GLY A 41 -10.45 10.52 -11.39
CA GLY A 41 -9.18 10.95 -10.80
C GLY A 41 -8.78 10.08 -9.61
N ARG A 42 -9.71 9.82 -8.68
CA ARG A 42 -9.46 8.92 -7.54
C ARG A 42 -9.18 7.49 -7.96
N LEU A 43 -9.87 6.97 -8.97
CA LEU A 43 -9.58 5.64 -9.50
C LEU A 43 -8.16 5.56 -10.07
N SER A 44 -7.70 6.61 -10.77
CA SER A 44 -6.32 6.70 -11.25
C SER A 44 -5.31 6.73 -10.09
N ASP A 45 -5.56 7.55 -9.06
CA ASP A 45 -4.71 7.62 -7.86
C ASP A 45 -4.60 6.23 -7.18
N LEU A 46 -5.72 5.52 -7.04
CA LEU A 46 -5.76 4.17 -6.45
C LEU A 46 -4.97 3.16 -7.28
N LYS A 47 -5.09 3.20 -8.62
CA LYS A 47 -4.33 2.31 -9.51
C LYS A 47 -2.82 2.55 -9.39
N GLU A 48 -2.41 3.81 -9.31
CA GLU A 48 -0.99 4.17 -9.14
C GLU A 48 -0.44 3.67 -7.80
N LEU A 49 -1.17 3.92 -6.71
CA LEU A 49 -0.81 3.44 -5.38
C LEU A 49 -0.74 1.91 -5.33
N TRP A 50 -1.70 1.21 -5.94
CA TRP A 50 -1.71 -0.25 -6.01
C TRP A 50 -0.50 -0.79 -6.76
N ASN A 51 -0.20 -0.25 -7.94
CA ASN A 51 0.99 -0.64 -8.71
C ASN A 51 2.28 -0.43 -7.91
N LYS A 52 2.37 0.67 -7.15
CA LYS A 52 3.50 0.95 -6.27
C LYS A 52 3.62 -0.08 -5.14
N ILE A 53 2.51 -0.43 -4.50
CA ILE A 53 2.43 -1.46 -3.43
C ILE A 53 2.92 -2.81 -3.96
N GLN A 54 2.51 -3.21 -5.16
CA GLN A 54 2.97 -4.46 -5.79
C GLN A 54 4.47 -4.41 -6.09
N ALA A 55 4.97 -3.32 -6.66
CA ALA A 55 6.38 -3.17 -6.99
C ALA A 55 7.29 -3.19 -5.74
N LEU A 56 6.88 -2.51 -4.68
CA LEU A 56 7.57 -2.50 -3.39
C LEU A 56 7.55 -3.88 -2.74
N HIS A 57 6.41 -4.58 -2.73
CA HIS A 57 6.31 -5.95 -2.22
C HIS A 57 7.27 -6.90 -2.93
N ASN A 58 7.29 -6.87 -4.27
CA ASN A 58 8.22 -7.70 -5.05
C ASN A 58 9.68 -7.42 -4.67
N ARG A 59 10.04 -6.13 -4.47
CA ARG A 59 11.39 -5.73 -4.08
C ARG A 59 11.74 -6.19 -2.65
N ILE A 60 10.78 -6.13 -1.73
CA ILE A 60 10.92 -6.65 -0.36
C ILE A 60 11.14 -8.16 -0.40
N CYS A 61 10.33 -8.90 -1.16
CA CYS A 61 10.42 -10.35 -1.32
C CYS A 61 11.74 -10.81 -1.95
N TYR A 62 12.28 -10.02 -2.87
CA TYR A 62 13.57 -10.27 -3.53
C TYR A 62 14.76 -10.04 -2.59
N LEU A 63 14.69 -9.00 -1.74
CA LEU A 63 15.80 -8.64 -0.85
C LEU A 63 15.82 -9.40 0.48
N ALA A 64 14.65 -9.84 0.97
CA ALA A 64 14.56 -10.52 2.25
C ALA A 64 15.14 -11.94 2.19
N THR A 65 16.05 -12.25 3.11
CA THR A 65 16.55 -13.62 3.30
C THR A 65 15.49 -14.53 3.91
N ALA A 66 15.73 -15.85 3.91
CA ALA A 66 14.81 -16.81 4.53
C ALA A 66 14.62 -16.56 6.03
N ASP A 67 15.67 -16.16 6.74
CA ASP A 67 15.59 -15.85 8.18
C ASP A 67 14.84 -14.53 8.41
N GLU A 68 15.12 -13.50 7.60
CA GLU A 68 14.37 -12.24 7.67
C GLU A 68 12.89 -12.46 7.37
N LYS A 69 12.52 -13.35 6.43
CA LYS A 69 11.11 -13.68 6.17
C LYS A 69 10.39 -14.31 7.35
N LYS A 70 11.09 -15.07 8.20
CA LYS A 70 10.50 -15.71 9.40
C LYS A 70 10.33 -14.72 10.54
N ASP A 71 11.33 -13.85 10.73
CA ASP A 71 11.40 -12.96 11.88
C ASP A 71 10.67 -11.64 11.66
N GLN A 72 10.40 -11.25 10.40
CA GLN A 72 9.80 -9.97 10.10
C GLN A 72 8.28 -9.97 10.18
N PRO A 73 7.67 -9.10 11.01
CA PRO A 73 6.22 -8.94 11.09
C PRO A 73 5.56 -8.65 9.74
N TYR A 74 6.30 -7.99 8.82
CA TYR A 74 5.85 -7.78 7.44
C TYR A 74 5.34 -9.06 6.76
N PHE A 75 6.08 -10.16 6.91
CA PHE A 75 5.70 -11.44 6.31
C PHE A 75 4.79 -12.23 7.23
N SER A 76 5.08 -12.29 8.54
CA SER A 76 4.31 -13.09 9.50
C SER A 76 2.87 -12.61 9.69
N ASN A 77 2.64 -11.30 9.60
CA ASN A 77 1.30 -10.70 9.67
C ASN A 77 0.69 -10.48 8.29
N GLU A 78 1.35 -10.93 7.22
CA GLU A 78 0.81 -10.84 5.88
C GLU A 78 0.48 -9.38 5.46
N HIS A 79 1.27 -8.40 5.92
CA HIS A 79 1.04 -6.94 5.78
C HIS A 79 0.91 -6.44 4.34
N PHE A 80 1.26 -7.26 3.34
CA PHE A 80 0.96 -6.97 1.95
C PHE A 80 -0.56 -6.90 1.69
N TYR A 81 -1.34 -7.83 2.26
CA TYR A 81 -2.77 -7.95 2.00
C TYR A 81 -3.61 -6.94 2.78
N ASP A 82 -3.03 -6.19 3.72
CA ASP A 82 -3.68 -5.03 4.33
C ASP A 82 -4.16 -4.01 3.28
N ALA A 83 -3.55 -4.01 2.09
CA ALA A 83 -3.97 -3.20 0.95
C ALA A 83 -5.31 -3.63 0.32
N GLU A 84 -5.74 -4.89 0.49
CA GLU A 84 -7.02 -5.41 -0.02
C GLU A 84 -8.21 -5.02 0.87
N GLY A 85 -7.95 -4.75 2.16
CA GLY A 85 -8.97 -4.32 3.13
C GLY A 85 -9.33 -2.82 3.08
N ALA A 86 -8.74 -2.08 2.13
CA ALA A 86 -8.90 -0.63 1.97
C ALA A 86 -10.31 -0.20 1.52
#